data_AF-A0A4S8K463-F1
#
_entry.id   AF-A0A4S8K463-F1
#
_cell.length_a   1.000
_cell.length_b   1.000
_cell.length_c   1.000
_cell.angle_alpha   90.00
_cell.angle_beta   90.00
_cell.angle_gamma   90.00
#
_symmetry.space_group_name_H-M   'P 1'
#
loop_
_entity.id
_entity.type
_entity.pdbx_description
1 polymer ?
#
loop_
_entity_poly.entity_id
_entity_poly.type
_entity_poly.pdbx_seq_one_letter_code
_entity_poly.pdbx_strand_id
1 'polypeptide(L)'
;MDRVRDAGWALEILSDCNAELHRQIEEVRAGAAPEAIAVAEQRASDLEAKATRLRAEVKAYEQRVSDLEVEATWLKSEVKAAEGQNKELQVFLRMTRAEARLARNEALEEALTEVKRASEALVVEMGQRSEKDKKLIEDYKESSGFQLGLIRSGQVTYEYGYRIALARFKAHHPDMETVEDPFASCLEDVTVDMPDEVHGN
;
A
#
# COMPACT_ATOMS: atom_id res chain seq x y z
N MET A 1 -34.68 -123.70 -42.61
CA MET A 1 -34.65 -122.96 -43.89
C MET A 1 -34.68 -121.46 -43.59
N ASP A 2 -33.92 -120.94 -42.59
CA ASP A 2 -34.35 -119.66 -41.97
C ASP A 2 -33.28 -118.61 -41.64
N ARG A 3 -31.98 -118.92 -41.64
CA ARG A 3 -30.96 -117.90 -41.30
C ARG A 3 -30.82 -116.78 -42.35
N VAL A 4 -31.14 -117.07 -43.60
CA VAL A 4 -31.01 -116.13 -44.72
C VAL A 4 -32.20 -115.17 -44.79
N ARG A 5 -33.41 -115.64 -44.44
CA ARG A 5 -34.61 -114.78 -44.37
C ARG A 5 -34.58 -113.86 -43.16
N ASP A 6 -34.15 -114.35 -42.00
CA ASP A 6 -34.00 -113.54 -40.80
C ASP A 6 -32.93 -112.45 -40.96
N ALA A 7 -31.82 -112.77 -41.64
CA ALA A 7 -30.78 -111.78 -41.98
C ALA A 7 -31.28 -110.73 -42.98
N GLY A 8 -32.15 -111.11 -43.93
CA GLY A 8 -32.76 -110.19 -44.88
C GLY A 8 -33.70 -109.18 -44.22
N TRP A 9 -34.56 -109.64 -43.31
CA TRP A 9 -35.47 -108.77 -42.55
C TRP A 9 -34.72 -107.83 -41.58
N ALA A 10 -33.66 -108.33 -40.93
CA ALA A 10 -32.80 -107.48 -40.10
C ALA A 10 -32.06 -106.40 -40.92
N LEU A 11 -31.64 -106.71 -42.15
CA LEU A 11 -31.04 -105.75 -43.07
C LEU A 11 -32.04 -104.65 -43.50
N GLU A 12 -33.30 -105.01 -43.72
CA GLU A 12 -34.36 -104.05 -44.08
C GLU A 12 -34.63 -103.06 -42.94
N ILE A 13 -34.77 -103.55 -41.69
CA ILE A 13 -34.92 -102.70 -40.50
C ILE A 13 -33.70 -101.79 -40.30
N LEU A 14 -32.48 -102.32 -40.47
CA LEU A 14 -31.26 -101.52 -40.36
C LEU A 14 -31.19 -100.46 -41.47
N SER A 15 -31.64 -100.77 -42.69
CA SER A 15 -31.71 -99.84 -43.80
C SER A 15 -32.69 -98.71 -43.52
N ASP A 16 -33.89 -99.03 -43.02
CA ASP A 16 -34.91 -98.04 -42.65
C ASP A 16 -34.45 -97.15 -41.48
N CYS A 17 -33.84 -97.74 -40.45
CA CYS A 17 -33.23 -96.98 -39.35
C CYS A 17 -32.11 -96.07 -39.85
N ASN A 18 -31.28 -96.53 -40.80
CA ASN A 18 -30.20 -95.72 -41.37
C ASN A 18 -30.75 -94.57 -42.23
N ALA A 19 -31.85 -94.79 -42.97
CA ALA A 19 -32.54 -93.74 -43.70
C ALA A 19 -33.15 -92.68 -42.78
N GLU A 20 -33.78 -93.09 -41.68
CA GLU A 20 -34.34 -92.17 -40.67
C GLU A 20 -33.23 -91.39 -39.92
N LEU A 21 -32.13 -92.05 -39.57
CA LEU A 21 -30.96 -91.37 -38.99
C LEU A 21 -30.39 -90.32 -39.95
N HIS A 22 -30.24 -90.64 -41.24
CA HIS A 22 -29.83 -89.66 -42.25
C HIS A 22 -30.82 -88.50 -42.37
N ARG A 23 -32.14 -88.76 -42.33
CA ARG A 23 -33.17 -87.71 -42.37
C ARG A 23 -33.04 -86.77 -41.17
N GLN A 24 -32.87 -87.30 -39.95
CA GLN A 24 -32.70 -86.51 -38.73
C GLN A 24 -31.39 -85.73 -38.72
N ILE A 25 -30.30 -86.33 -39.23
CA ILE A 25 -29.02 -85.64 -39.41
C ILE A 25 -29.19 -84.45 -40.37
N GLU A 26 -29.85 -84.65 -41.51
CA GLU A 26 -30.08 -83.57 -42.47
C GLU A 26 -31.08 -82.53 -41.95
N GLU A 27 -32.08 -82.91 -41.15
CA GLU A 27 -33.01 -81.97 -40.50
C GLU A 27 -32.28 -81.10 -39.45
N VAL A 28 -31.41 -81.68 -38.62
CA VAL A 28 -30.56 -80.93 -37.67
C VAL A 28 -29.57 -80.03 -38.41
N ARG A 29 -29.03 -80.52 -39.53
CA ARG A 29 -28.07 -79.81 -40.38
C ARG A 29 -28.70 -78.66 -41.16
N ALA A 30 -29.95 -78.80 -41.59
CA ALA A 30 -30.70 -77.76 -42.31
C ALA A 30 -31.40 -76.77 -41.36
N GLY A 31 -31.68 -77.17 -40.12
CA GLY A 31 -32.39 -76.36 -39.12
C GLY A 31 -31.47 -75.56 -38.20
N ALA A 32 -31.34 -76.00 -36.95
CA ALA A 32 -30.77 -75.20 -35.86
C ALA A 32 -29.25 -74.95 -35.96
N ALA A 33 -28.49 -75.82 -36.65
CA ALA A 33 -27.05 -75.69 -36.77
C ALA A 33 -26.59 -74.44 -37.56
N PRO A 34 -27.08 -74.19 -38.80
CA PRO A 34 -26.69 -73.00 -39.57
C PRO A 34 -27.16 -71.69 -38.93
N GLU A 35 -28.33 -71.65 -38.28
CA GLU A 35 -28.81 -70.45 -37.57
C GLU A 35 -27.91 -70.10 -36.37
N ALA A 36 -27.55 -71.09 -35.55
CA ALA A 36 -26.63 -70.89 -34.44
C ALA A 36 -25.24 -70.43 -34.91
N ILE A 37 -24.76 -70.97 -36.04
CA ILE A 37 -23.51 -70.56 -36.68
C ILE A 37 -23.60 -69.09 -37.16
N ALA A 38 -24.68 -68.71 -37.86
CA ALA A 38 -24.84 -67.35 -38.36
C ALA A 38 -24.92 -66.31 -37.23
N VAL A 39 -25.61 -66.63 -36.12
CA VAL A 39 -25.65 -65.78 -34.93
C VAL A 39 -24.27 -65.65 -34.27
N ALA A 40 -23.50 -66.74 -34.23
CA ALA A 40 -22.13 -66.73 -33.69
C ALA A 40 -21.18 -65.91 -34.59
N GLU A 41 -21.29 -66.04 -35.91
CA GLU A 41 -20.51 -65.25 -36.88
C GLU A 41 -20.82 -63.76 -36.78
N GLN A 42 -22.10 -63.39 -36.74
CA GLN A 42 -22.49 -61.98 -36.56
C GLN A 42 -21.94 -61.41 -35.25
N ARG A 43 -22.02 -62.17 -34.15
CA ARG A 43 -21.44 -61.77 -32.87
C ARG A 43 -19.92 -61.62 -32.93
N ALA A 44 -19.23 -62.50 -33.67
CA ALA A 44 -17.79 -62.38 -33.88
C ALA A 44 -17.44 -61.11 -34.66
N SER A 45 -18.18 -60.79 -35.73
CA SER A 45 -18.01 -59.54 -36.49
C SER A 45 -18.28 -58.28 -35.65
N ASP A 46 -19.35 -58.30 -34.83
CA ASP A 46 -19.67 -57.18 -33.93
C ASP A 46 -18.57 -56.97 -32.87
N LEU A 47 -18.04 -58.06 -32.31
CA LEU A 47 -16.93 -58.01 -31.36
C LEU A 47 -15.64 -57.52 -32.02
N GLU A 48 -15.36 -57.95 -33.26
CA GLU A 48 -14.22 -57.47 -34.03
C GLU A 48 -14.32 -55.97 -34.32
N ALA A 49 -15.50 -55.48 -34.72
CA ALA A 49 -15.76 -54.05 -34.93
C ALA A 49 -15.58 -53.24 -33.62
N LYS A 50 -16.03 -53.77 -32.48
CA LYS A 50 -15.78 -53.14 -31.16
C LYS A 50 -14.29 -53.15 -30.82
N ALA A 51 -13.57 -54.23 -31.11
CA ALA A 51 -12.14 -54.32 -30.84
C ALA A 51 -11.33 -53.32 -31.69
N THR A 52 -11.66 -53.16 -32.98
CA THR A 52 -11.00 -52.16 -33.83
C THR A 52 -11.29 -50.73 -33.39
N ARG A 53 -12.54 -50.44 -33.00
CA ARG A 53 -12.92 -49.14 -32.42
C ARG A 53 -12.15 -48.84 -31.13
N LEU A 54 -12.14 -49.76 -30.17
CA LEU A 54 -11.42 -49.57 -28.90
C LEU A 54 -9.92 -49.41 -29.12
N ARG A 55 -9.32 -50.14 -30.08
CA ARG A 55 -7.91 -49.94 -30.45
C ARG A 55 -7.66 -48.54 -31.00
N ALA A 56 -8.57 -47.99 -31.81
CA ALA A 56 -8.44 -46.63 -32.32
C ALA A 56 -8.58 -45.58 -31.20
N GLU A 57 -9.53 -45.79 -30.28
CA GLU A 57 -9.71 -44.93 -29.10
C GLU A 57 -8.47 -44.95 -28.20
N VAL A 58 -7.88 -46.12 -27.92
CA VAL A 58 -6.63 -46.25 -27.15
C VAL A 58 -5.49 -45.47 -27.80
N LYS A 59 -5.29 -45.61 -29.11
CA LYS A 59 -4.25 -44.83 -29.84
C LYS A 59 -4.47 -43.32 -29.74
N ALA A 60 -5.72 -42.87 -29.82
CA ALA A 60 -6.04 -41.46 -29.66
C ALA A 60 -5.74 -40.94 -28.24
N TYR A 61 -6.02 -41.76 -27.21
CA TYR A 61 -5.65 -41.42 -25.83
C TYR A 61 -4.14 -41.44 -25.61
N GLU A 62 -3.42 -42.42 -26.16
CA GLU A 62 -1.95 -42.48 -26.11
C GLU A 62 -1.34 -41.21 -26.69
N GLN A 63 -1.79 -40.78 -27.88
CA GLN A 63 -1.30 -39.54 -28.49
C GLN A 63 -1.58 -38.32 -27.61
N ARG A 64 -2.80 -38.21 -27.05
CA ARG A 64 -3.17 -37.11 -26.14
C ARG A 64 -2.31 -37.09 -24.88
N VAL A 65 -1.97 -38.26 -24.33
CA VAL A 65 -1.07 -38.35 -23.17
C VAL A 65 0.33 -37.87 -23.56
N SER A 66 0.87 -38.30 -24.71
CA SER A 66 2.16 -37.82 -25.18
C SER A 66 2.20 -36.30 -25.41
N ASP A 67 1.15 -35.73 -26.00
CA ASP A 67 1.06 -34.28 -26.21
C ASP A 67 1.04 -33.51 -24.87
N LEU A 68 0.24 -33.99 -23.91
CA LEU A 68 0.15 -33.41 -22.56
C LEU A 68 1.45 -33.55 -21.77
N GLU A 69 2.19 -34.65 -21.94
CA GLU A 69 3.51 -34.83 -21.33
C GLU A 69 4.49 -33.77 -21.83
N VAL A 70 4.51 -33.50 -23.14
CA VAL A 70 5.34 -32.43 -23.72
C VAL A 70 4.93 -31.07 -23.15
N GLU A 71 3.63 -30.75 -23.11
CA GLU A 71 3.14 -29.49 -22.55
C GLU A 71 3.52 -29.34 -21.06
N ALA A 72 3.40 -30.40 -20.27
CA ALA A 72 3.79 -30.39 -18.87
C ALA A 72 5.30 -30.15 -18.68
N THR A 73 6.14 -30.73 -19.55
CA THR A 73 7.59 -30.46 -19.51
C THR A 73 7.93 -29.02 -19.88
N TRP A 74 7.24 -28.45 -20.86
CA TRP A 74 7.40 -27.05 -21.26
C TRP A 74 6.96 -26.09 -20.15
N LEU A 75 5.74 -26.26 -19.61
CA LEU A 75 5.23 -25.44 -18.50
C LEU A 75 6.15 -25.52 -17.28
N LYS A 76 6.69 -26.70 -16.98
CA LYS A 76 7.66 -26.88 -15.88
C LYS A 76 8.94 -26.08 -16.09
N SER A 77 9.40 -25.94 -17.34
CA SER A 77 10.57 -25.11 -17.66
C SER A 77 10.26 -23.62 -17.54
N GLU A 78 9.07 -23.19 -17.96
CA GLU A 78 8.60 -21.81 -17.87
C GLU A 78 8.45 -21.36 -16.42
N VAL A 79 7.87 -22.21 -15.56
CA VAL A 79 7.76 -21.94 -14.12
C VAL A 79 9.14 -21.75 -13.49
N LYS A 80 10.12 -22.60 -13.83
CA LYS A 80 11.49 -22.45 -13.32
C LYS A 80 12.15 -21.15 -13.79
N ALA A 81 11.90 -20.73 -15.02
CA ALA A 81 12.40 -19.45 -15.53
C ALA A 81 11.79 -18.27 -14.77
N ALA A 82 10.46 -18.27 -14.58
CA ALA A 82 9.75 -17.25 -13.82
C ALA A 82 10.17 -17.20 -12.34
N GLU A 83 10.42 -18.36 -11.71
CA GLU A 83 10.99 -18.43 -10.36
C GLU A 83 12.39 -17.81 -10.29
N GLY A 84 13.22 -18.00 -11.32
CA GLY A 84 14.53 -17.37 -11.45
C GLY A 84 14.42 -15.85 -11.50
N GLN A 85 13.57 -15.34 -12.39
CA GLN A 85 13.32 -13.89 -12.53
C GLN A 85 12.77 -13.27 -11.25
N ASN A 86 11.87 -13.96 -10.53
CA ASN A 86 11.35 -13.48 -9.25
C ASN A 86 12.44 -13.34 -8.18
N LYS A 87 13.38 -14.28 -8.12
CA LYS A 87 14.53 -14.18 -7.19
C LYS A 87 15.42 -13.00 -7.53
N GLU A 88 15.69 -12.77 -8.82
CA GLU A 88 16.48 -11.63 -9.27
C GLU A 88 15.81 -10.29 -8.94
N LEU A 89 14.51 -10.14 -9.25
CA LEU A 89 13.73 -8.97 -8.89
C LEU A 89 13.68 -8.74 -7.38
N GLN A 90 13.58 -9.81 -6.58
CA GLN A 90 13.62 -9.70 -5.12
C GLN A 90 14.97 -9.15 -4.63
N VAL A 91 16.09 -9.59 -5.22
CA VAL A 91 17.43 -9.07 -4.91
C VAL A 91 17.53 -7.60 -5.31
N PHE A 92 17.10 -7.25 -6.52
CA PHE A 92 17.09 -5.87 -7.00
C PHE A 92 16.29 -4.94 -6.09
N LEU A 93 15.06 -5.33 -5.72
CA LEU A 93 14.22 -4.55 -4.79
C LEU A 93 14.86 -4.35 -3.42
N ARG A 94 15.60 -5.34 -2.91
CA ARG A 94 16.34 -5.20 -1.64
C ARG A 94 17.49 -4.20 -1.78
N MET A 95 18.22 -4.25 -2.89
CA MET A 95 19.32 -3.34 -3.17
C MET A 95 18.83 -1.89 -3.30
N THR A 96 17.85 -1.64 -4.18
CA THR A 96 17.29 -0.29 -4.37
C THR A 96 16.67 0.26 -3.07
N ARG A 97 16.06 -0.60 -2.25
CA ARG A 97 15.56 -0.20 -0.93
C ARG A 97 16.69 0.20 0.03
N ALA A 98 17.82 -0.50 0.00
CA ALA A 98 18.98 -0.17 0.83
C ALA A 98 19.60 1.16 0.38
N GLU A 99 19.76 1.37 -0.93
CA GLU A 99 20.25 2.63 -1.52
C GLU A 99 19.35 3.81 -1.16
N ALA A 100 18.02 3.67 -1.30
CA ALA A 100 17.07 4.72 -0.94
C ALA A 100 17.13 5.07 0.56
N ARG A 101 17.40 4.09 1.44
CA ARG A 101 17.60 4.33 2.87
C ARG A 101 18.90 5.08 3.14
N LEU A 102 19.98 4.73 2.44
CA LEU A 102 21.26 5.41 2.56
C LEU A 102 21.14 6.87 2.13
N ALA A 103 20.62 7.13 0.94
CA ALA A 103 20.42 8.50 0.42
C ALA A 103 19.52 9.35 1.34
N ARG A 104 18.47 8.75 1.92
CA ARG A 104 17.63 9.44 2.90
C ARG A 104 18.39 9.81 4.17
N ASN A 105 19.25 8.92 4.67
CA ASN A 105 20.03 9.19 5.88
C ASN A 105 21.08 10.27 5.63
N GLU A 106 21.75 10.24 4.47
CA GLU A 106 22.71 11.28 4.05
C GLU A 106 22.02 12.65 3.95
N ALA A 107 20.85 12.72 3.30
CA ALA A 107 20.08 13.96 3.22
C ALA A 107 19.61 14.48 4.59
N LEU A 108 19.27 13.56 5.51
CA LEU A 108 18.90 13.93 6.88
C LEU A 108 20.10 14.45 7.67
N GLU A 109 21.28 13.85 7.50
CA GLU A 109 22.51 14.33 8.12
C GLU A 109 22.90 15.72 7.60
N GLU A 110 22.84 15.94 6.29
CA GLU A 110 23.05 17.26 5.69
C GLU A 110 22.08 18.31 6.25
N ALA A 111 20.78 17.99 6.29
CA ALA A 111 19.77 18.88 6.85
C ALA A 111 20.02 19.20 8.33
N LEU A 112 20.47 18.23 9.13
CA LEU A 112 20.86 18.46 10.53
C LEU A 112 22.06 19.40 10.65
N THR A 113 23.06 19.25 9.77
CA THR A 113 24.21 20.17 9.76
C THR A 113 23.80 21.60 9.39
N GLU A 114 22.87 21.76 8.43
CA GLU A 114 22.34 23.07 8.05
C GLU A 114 21.53 23.70 9.17
N VAL A 115 20.64 22.93 9.82
CA VAL A 115 19.87 23.41 10.98
C VAL A 115 20.82 23.86 12.10
N LYS A 116 21.89 23.11 12.36
CA LYS A 116 22.90 23.50 13.36
C LYS A 116 23.59 24.81 12.99
N ARG A 117 24.03 24.96 11.73
CA ARG A 117 24.64 26.18 11.21
C ARG A 117 23.69 27.38 11.31
N ALA A 118 22.44 27.21 10.92
CA ALA A 118 21.41 28.25 11.02
C ALA A 118 21.12 28.64 12.47
N SER A 119 21.08 27.66 13.39
CA SER A 119 20.91 27.92 14.83
C SER A 119 22.09 28.70 15.40
N GLU A 120 23.32 28.37 15.03
CA GLU A 120 24.51 29.09 15.47
C GLU A 120 24.52 30.54 14.93
N ALA A 121 24.16 30.73 13.66
CA ALA A 121 24.01 32.04 13.05
C ALA A 121 22.95 32.91 13.75
N LEU A 122 21.80 32.31 14.10
CA LEU A 122 20.74 33.00 14.84
C LEU A 122 21.23 33.49 16.22
N VAL A 123 21.98 32.65 16.95
CA VAL A 123 22.54 33.03 18.25
C VAL A 123 23.48 34.22 18.13
N VAL A 124 24.34 34.25 17.09
CA VAL A 124 25.23 35.38 16.81
C VAL A 124 24.44 36.65 16.51
N GLU A 125 23.41 36.57 15.66
CA GLU A 125 22.58 37.72 15.31
C GLU A 125 21.84 38.27 16.54
N MET A 126 21.25 37.40 17.37
CA MET A 126 20.58 37.79 18.61
C MET A 126 21.53 38.52 19.57
N GLY A 127 22.78 38.07 19.68
CA GLY A 127 23.81 38.74 20.47
C GLY A 127 24.09 40.16 19.96
N GLN A 128 24.31 40.30 18.65
CA GLN A 128 24.57 41.60 18.02
C GLN A 128 23.39 42.57 18.15
N ARG A 129 22.15 42.09 17.95
CA ARG A 129 20.94 42.91 18.13
C ARG A 129 20.84 43.40 19.57
N SER A 130 21.03 42.51 20.55
CA SER A 130 20.97 42.89 21.96
C SER A 130 22.00 43.96 22.32
N GLU A 131 23.23 43.87 21.79
CA GLU A 131 24.26 44.88 22.03
C GLU A 131 23.94 46.23 21.37
N LYS A 132 23.44 46.21 20.13
CA LYS A 132 22.96 47.42 19.44
C LYS A 132 21.79 48.07 20.16
N ASP A 133 20.83 47.28 20.62
CA ASP A 133 19.65 47.75 21.34
C ASP A 133 20.05 48.37 22.69
N LYS A 134 20.98 47.75 23.42
CA LYS A 134 21.54 48.33 24.66
C LYS A 134 22.15 49.70 24.40
N LYS A 135 22.99 49.80 23.37
CA LYS A 135 23.63 51.07 23.01
C LYS A 135 22.59 52.12 22.61
N LEU A 136 21.60 51.76 21.79
CA LEU A 136 20.52 52.66 21.40
C LEU A 136 19.72 53.18 22.61
N ILE A 137 19.43 52.32 23.59
CA ILE A 137 18.74 52.70 24.82
C ILE A 137 19.61 53.64 25.65
N GLU A 138 20.92 53.38 25.74
CA GLU A 138 21.86 54.24 26.44
C GLU A 138 21.95 55.62 25.79
N ASP A 139 22.14 55.67 24.46
CA ASP A 139 22.13 56.90 23.66
C ASP A 139 20.82 57.69 23.84
N TYR A 140 19.67 57.00 23.87
CA TYR A 140 18.36 57.62 24.14
C TYR A 140 18.26 58.22 25.54
N LYS A 141 18.75 57.52 26.58
CA LYS A 141 18.75 58.01 27.95
C LYS A 141 19.68 59.22 28.14
N GLU A 142 20.75 59.30 27.37
CA GLU A 142 21.66 60.45 27.35
C GLU A 142 21.12 61.64 26.54
N SER A 143 20.11 61.41 25.68
CA SER A 143 19.51 62.48 24.88
C SER A 143 18.88 63.58 25.74
N SER A 144 19.03 64.83 25.28
CA SER A 144 18.50 66.02 25.96
C SER A 144 16.98 65.97 26.12
N GLY A 145 16.26 65.42 25.14
CA GLY A 145 14.81 65.26 25.19
C GLY A 145 14.37 64.35 26.34
N PHE A 146 15.06 63.22 26.54
CA PHE A 146 14.79 62.30 27.65
C PHE A 146 15.09 62.96 29.00
N GLN A 147 16.27 63.57 29.17
CA GLN A 147 16.66 64.24 30.41
C GLN A 147 15.71 65.41 30.76
N LEU A 148 15.32 66.22 29.77
CA LEU A 148 14.38 67.31 29.97
C LEU A 148 12.97 66.81 30.32
N GLY A 149 12.51 65.73 29.67
CA GLY A 149 11.26 65.05 30.02
C GLY A 149 11.28 64.50 31.45
N LEU A 150 12.41 63.97 31.90
CA LEU A 150 12.59 63.50 33.27
C LEU A 150 12.53 64.66 34.28
N ILE A 151 13.16 65.80 34.00
CA ILE A 151 13.09 67.00 34.85
C ILE A 151 11.66 67.52 34.92
N ARG A 152 10.97 67.68 33.78
CA ARG A 152 9.59 68.16 33.73
C ARG A 152 8.63 67.25 34.50
N SER A 153 8.74 65.93 34.34
CA SER A 153 7.90 64.97 35.08
C SER A 153 8.20 64.96 36.58
N GLY A 154 9.47 65.11 36.98
CA GLY A 154 9.86 65.29 38.37
C GLY A 154 9.29 66.57 39.00
N GLN A 155 9.31 67.68 38.25
CA GLN A 155 8.70 68.95 38.68
C GLN A 155 7.20 68.80 38.90
N VAL A 156 6.46 68.28 37.91
CA VAL A 156 5.00 68.10 38.03
C VAL A 156 4.62 67.25 39.25
N THR A 157 5.37 66.17 39.51
CA THR A 157 5.11 65.31 40.68
C THR A 157 5.43 65.99 42.01
N TYR A 158 6.52 66.76 42.08
CA TYR A 158 6.87 67.56 43.25
C TYR A 158 5.85 68.66 43.55
N GLU A 159 5.48 69.45 42.53
CA GLU A 159 4.48 70.52 42.64
C GLU A 159 3.13 69.97 43.13
N TYR A 160 2.69 68.86 42.52
CA TYR A 160 1.46 68.18 42.93
C TYR A 160 1.52 67.69 44.38
N GLY A 161 2.62 67.04 44.77
CA GLY A 161 2.83 66.58 46.15
C GLY A 161 2.88 67.73 47.16
N TYR A 162 3.53 68.84 46.80
CA TYR A 162 3.62 70.06 47.60
C TYR A 162 2.24 70.67 47.85
N ARG A 163 1.42 70.82 46.79
CA ARG A 163 0.04 71.33 46.91
C ARG A 163 -0.80 70.48 47.86
N ILE A 164 -0.70 69.15 47.79
CA ILE A 164 -1.39 68.25 48.71
C ILE A 164 -0.92 68.45 50.15
N ALA A 165 0.40 68.51 50.37
CA ALA A 165 0.98 68.71 51.70
C ALA A 165 0.56 70.06 52.30
N LEU A 166 0.59 71.12 51.51
CA LEU A 166 0.15 72.46 51.89
C LEU A 166 -1.34 72.48 52.26
N ALA A 167 -2.20 71.86 51.45
CA ALA A 167 -3.62 71.75 51.74
C ALA A 167 -3.90 71.00 53.07
N ARG A 168 -3.17 69.90 53.32
CA ARG A 168 -3.27 69.16 54.59
C ARG A 168 -2.80 69.99 55.78
N PHE A 169 -1.68 70.70 55.64
CA PHE A 169 -1.15 71.57 56.70
C PHE A 169 -2.16 72.67 57.07
N LYS A 170 -2.73 73.34 56.07
CA LYS A 170 -3.77 74.36 56.26
C LYS A 170 -5.01 73.82 56.96
N ALA A 171 -5.44 72.59 56.65
CA ALA A 171 -6.58 71.96 57.30
C ALA A 171 -6.34 71.66 58.80
N HIS A 172 -5.08 71.45 59.21
CA HIS A 172 -4.73 71.17 60.61
C HIS A 172 -4.36 72.42 61.43
N HIS A 173 -3.97 73.51 60.78
CA HIS A 173 -3.55 74.76 61.44
C HIS A 173 -4.17 76.00 60.75
N PRO A 174 -5.48 76.24 60.91
CA PRO A 174 -6.21 77.26 60.16
C PRO A 174 -5.80 78.71 60.50
N ASP A 175 -5.20 78.95 61.66
CA ASP A 175 -4.92 80.30 62.17
C ASP A 175 -3.49 80.80 61.87
N MET A 176 -2.65 79.98 61.20
CA MET A 176 -1.28 80.35 60.84
C MET A 176 -1.20 80.94 59.43
N GLU A 177 -0.49 82.05 59.30
CA GLU A 177 -0.22 82.74 58.03
C GLU A 177 0.81 81.94 57.21
N THR A 178 0.36 81.15 56.24
CA THR A 178 1.24 80.34 55.39
C THR A 178 1.57 81.06 54.10
N VAL A 179 2.84 80.94 53.67
CA VAL A 179 3.29 81.38 52.34
C VAL A 179 2.41 80.77 51.23
N GLU A 180 2.03 81.62 50.28
CA GLU A 180 1.24 81.27 49.09
C GLU A 180 1.97 80.21 48.24
N ASP A 181 1.23 79.29 47.61
CA ASP A 181 1.84 78.19 46.84
C ASP A 181 2.74 78.76 45.73
N PRO A 182 4.07 78.55 45.79
CA PRO A 182 5.01 79.09 44.80
C PRO A 182 4.74 78.60 43.38
N PHE A 183 3.95 77.54 43.24
CA PHE A 183 3.62 76.89 41.97
C PHE A 183 2.20 77.21 41.48
N ALA A 184 1.42 78.04 42.18
CA ALA A 184 0.03 78.33 41.82
C ALA A 184 -0.13 78.99 40.43
N SER A 185 0.92 79.65 39.92
CA SER A 185 0.93 80.35 38.62
C SER A 185 1.28 79.47 37.42
N CYS A 186 1.66 78.20 37.60
CA CYS A 186 2.20 77.35 36.53
C CYS A 186 1.14 76.52 35.76
N LEU A 187 -0.16 76.84 35.87
CA LEU A 187 -1.23 76.06 35.26
C LEU A 187 -1.45 76.30 33.75
N GLU A 188 -0.64 77.15 33.12
CA GLU A 188 -0.79 77.43 31.69
C GLU A 188 -0.06 76.37 30.86
N ASP A 189 -0.87 75.47 30.30
CA ASP A 189 -0.60 74.67 29.12
C ASP A 189 -0.31 75.64 27.96
N VAL A 190 0.91 76.20 27.94
CA VAL A 190 1.40 76.97 26.80
C VAL A 190 1.52 75.99 25.66
N THR A 191 0.45 75.96 24.86
CA THR A 191 0.29 75.34 23.55
C THR A 191 1.64 75.04 22.92
N VAL A 192 2.05 73.78 23.02
CA VAL A 192 3.15 73.25 22.21
C VAL A 192 2.69 73.37 20.77
N ASP A 193 3.31 74.26 20.01
CA ASP A 193 3.10 74.39 18.57
C ASP A 193 3.52 73.07 17.92
N MET A 194 2.54 72.26 17.50
CA MET A 194 2.81 71.03 16.75
C MET A 194 3.18 71.39 15.33
N PRO A 195 4.34 70.97 14.80
CA PRO A 195 4.65 71.21 13.40
C PRO A 195 3.70 70.43 12.49
N ASP A 196 3.18 71.11 11.46
CA ASP A 196 2.37 70.50 10.41
C ASP A 196 3.17 69.43 9.64
N GLU A 197 2.55 68.26 9.49
CA GLU A 197 2.82 67.17 8.54
C GLU A 197 4.27 66.99 8.02
N VAL A 198 4.96 65.97 8.52
CA VAL A 198 6.16 65.43 7.85
C VAL A 198 5.72 64.66 6.60
N HIS A 199 5.88 65.28 5.42
CA HIS A 199 5.70 64.60 4.15
C HIS A 199 6.71 63.45 4.00
N GLY A 200 6.18 62.25 3.77
CA GLY A 200 6.96 61.04 3.53
C GLY A 200 7.68 61.06 2.17
N ASN A 201 8.91 60.54 2.17
CA ASN A 201 9.63 60.08 0.99
C ASN A 201 9.83 58.57 1.09
#